data_AF-A0A931V877-F1
#
_entry.id   AF-A0A931V877-F1
#
_cell.length_a   1.000
_cell.length_b   1.000
_cell.length_c   1.000
_cell.angle_alpha   90.00
_cell.angle_beta   90.00
_cell.angle_gamma   90.00
#
_symmetry.space_group_name_H-M   'P 1'
#
loop_
_entity.id
_entity.type
_entity.pdbx_description
1 polymer ?
#
loop_
_entity_poly.entity_id
_entity_poly.type
_entity_poly.pdbx_seq_one_letter_code
_entity_poly.pdbx_strand_id
1 'polypeptide(L)'
;MKSLIIAVKIIAVLFSIIGLLIGIAFYWRPPDPLRHCQKVPILVFDQWLMYKTNVYPNVKGNGMLSFGQLGESRKLENYTNDYGYVPGLRADDPNDLVVMYLKKKTRRTWNGDRHYNRHTEKMWMVFGPDMKRATHGDDLPEGGTRETTEEFRRRLQKTFDFIKENNRPYWQNVVKEHTEFLNSIEE
;
A
#
# COMPACT_ATOMS: atom_id res chain seq x y z
N MET A 1 -25.77 9.98 -54.00
CA MET A 1 -25.07 11.12 -53.34
C MET A 1 -25.58 11.41 -51.93
N LYS A 2 -26.89 11.65 -51.70
CA LYS A 2 -27.44 11.94 -50.36
C LYS A 2 -27.16 10.83 -49.32
N SER A 3 -27.32 9.56 -49.69
CA SER A 3 -27.08 8.43 -48.77
C SER A 3 -25.61 8.30 -48.34
N LEU A 4 -24.66 8.68 -49.21
CA LEU A 4 -23.24 8.68 -48.88
C LEU A 4 -22.88 9.79 -47.88
N ILE A 5 -23.47 10.97 -48.04
CA ILE A 5 -23.29 12.10 -47.12
C ILE A 5 -23.85 11.77 -45.73
N ILE A 6 -24.98 11.07 -45.67
CA ILE A 6 -25.59 10.61 -44.41
C ILE A 6 -24.68 9.57 -43.72
N ALA A 7 -24.16 8.59 -44.47
CA ALA A 7 -23.26 7.58 -43.93
C ALA A 7 -21.97 8.18 -43.35
N VAL A 8 -21.35 9.14 -44.04
CA VAL A 8 -20.13 9.83 -43.58
C VAL A 8 -20.40 10.60 -42.28
N LYS A 9 -21.55 11.28 -42.16
CA LYS A 9 -21.94 12.00 -40.93
C LYS A 9 -22.15 11.05 -39.75
N ILE A 10 -22.81 9.92 -39.98
CA ILE A 10 -23.03 8.89 -38.94
C ILE A 10 -21.68 8.35 -38.43
N ILE A 11 -20.76 8.04 -39.35
CA ILE A 11 -19.43 7.54 -39.00
C ILE A 11 -18.65 8.57 -38.18
N ALA A 12 -18.65 9.85 -38.58
CA ALA A 12 -17.97 10.92 -37.84
C ALA A 12 -18.53 11.12 -36.42
N VAL A 13 -19.85 11.02 -36.25
CA VAL A 13 -20.49 11.08 -34.92
C VAL A 13 -20.08 9.87 -34.08
N LEU A 14 -20.07 8.66 -34.65
CA LEU A 14 -19.64 7.45 -33.93
C LEU A 14 -18.19 7.53 -33.45
N PHE A 15 -17.26 8.00 -34.29
CA PHE A 15 -15.87 8.20 -33.87
C PHE A 15 -15.73 9.24 -32.75
N SER A 16 -16.55 10.29 -32.77
CA SER A 16 -16.54 11.33 -31.74
C SER A 16 -17.05 10.80 -30.39
N ILE A 17 -18.10 9.97 -30.42
CA ILE A 17 -18.64 9.30 -29.22
C ILE A 17 -17.61 8.30 -28.67
N ILE A 18 -16.99 7.48 -29.52
CA ILE A 18 -15.94 6.54 -29.10
C ILE A 18 -14.76 7.28 -28.48
N GLY A 19 -14.29 8.37 -29.11
CA GLY A 19 -13.22 9.20 -28.58
C GLY A 19 -13.55 9.79 -27.21
N LEU A 20 -14.78 10.27 -27.02
CA LEU A 20 -15.26 10.78 -25.72
C LEU A 20 -15.30 9.67 -24.66
N LEU A 21 -15.83 8.50 -25.00
CA LEU A 21 -15.90 7.36 -24.09
C LEU A 21 -14.51 6.87 -23.68
N ILE A 22 -13.55 6.84 -24.62
CA ILE A 22 -12.15 6.54 -24.33
C ILE A 22 -11.56 7.62 -23.42
N GLY A 23 -11.76 8.90 -23.71
CA GLY A 23 -11.28 10.02 -22.88
C GLY A 23 -11.82 9.95 -21.44
N ILE A 24 -13.12 9.67 -21.29
CA ILE A 24 -13.76 9.44 -19.99
C ILE A 24 -13.15 8.21 -19.32
N ALA A 25 -13.00 7.08 -20.02
CA ALA A 25 -12.41 5.87 -19.45
C ALA A 25 -10.97 6.08 -18.95
N PHE A 26 -10.16 6.89 -19.64
CA PHE A 26 -8.81 7.25 -19.18
C PHE A 26 -8.82 8.26 -18.02
N TYR A 27 -9.71 9.25 -18.03
CA TYR A 27 -9.88 10.21 -16.94
C TYR A 27 -10.35 9.55 -15.64
N TRP A 28 -11.22 8.53 -15.77
CA TRP A 28 -11.78 7.79 -14.64
C TRP A 28 -10.92 6.60 -14.19
N ARG A 29 -9.79 6.31 -14.82
CA ARG A 29 -8.86 5.30 -14.27
C ARG A 29 -8.38 5.81 -12.91
N PRO A 30 -8.71 5.12 -11.80
CA PRO A 30 -8.33 5.59 -10.49
C PRO A 30 -6.80 5.69 -10.45
N PRO A 31 -6.25 6.83 -10.02
CA PRO A 31 -4.81 6.98 -9.89
C PRO A 31 -4.30 5.89 -8.97
N ASP A 32 -3.18 5.30 -9.36
CA ASP A 32 -2.52 4.22 -8.63
C ASP A 32 -2.32 4.65 -7.15
N PRO A 33 -2.60 3.78 -6.15
CA PRO A 33 -2.61 4.15 -4.73
C PRO A 33 -1.29 4.72 -4.19
N LEU A 34 -0.16 4.54 -4.88
CA LEU A 34 1.10 5.20 -4.54
C LEU A 34 1.09 6.68 -4.92
N ARG A 35 0.34 7.48 -4.15
CA ARG A 35 0.30 8.94 -4.25
C ARG A 35 1.41 9.62 -3.45
N HIS A 36 1.85 8.96 -2.39
CA HIS A 36 2.83 9.48 -1.43
C HIS A 36 4.12 8.65 -1.43
N CYS A 37 5.23 9.32 -1.13
CA CYS A 37 6.59 8.75 -1.12
C CYS A 37 6.76 7.80 0.07
N GLN A 38 7.06 6.54 -0.20
CA GLN A 38 7.17 5.46 0.78
C GLN A 38 8.36 5.68 1.72
N LYS A 39 9.39 6.40 1.26
CA LYS A 39 10.53 6.80 2.11
C LYS A 39 10.12 7.66 3.29
N VAL A 40 9.05 8.45 3.20
CA VAL A 40 8.63 9.32 4.31
C VAL A 40 8.26 8.48 5.55
N PRO A 41 7.30 7.54 5.49
CA PRO A 41 7.00 6.73 6.66
C PRO A 41 8.18 5.87 7.11
N ILE A 42 8.95 5.30 6.17
CA ILE A 42 10.16 4.51 6.51
C ILE A 42 11.15 5.33 7.32
N LEU A 43 11.48 6.55 6.88
CA LEU A 43 12.43 7.42 7.59
C LEU A 43 11.92 7.79 9.00
N VAL A 44 10.62 8.00 9.16
CA VAL A 44 10.06 8.33 10.48
C VAL A 44 10.07 7.10 11.40
N PHE A 45 9.79 5.90 10.87
CA PHE A 45 9.98 4.65 11.58
C PHE A 45 11.43 4.43 11.99
N ASP A 46 12.39 4.67 11.10
CA ASP A 46 13.82 4.57 11.41
C ASP A 46 14.25 5.55 12.49
N GLN A 47 13.76 6.80 12.44
CA GLN A 47 14.00 7.78 13.50
C GLN A 47 13.42 7.33 14.83
N TRP A 48 12.21 6.79 14.85
CA TRP A 48 11.61 6.23 16.06
C TRP A 48 12.51 5.13 16.63
N LEU A 49 12.93 4.19 15.79
CA LEU A 49 13.76 3.06 16.23
C LEU A 49 15.14 3.51 16.73
N MET A 50 15.72 4.53 16.10
CA MET A 50 17.03 5.08 16.46
C MET A 50 16.99 5.87 17.78
N TYR A 51 15.93 6.65 18.03
CA TYR A 51 15.91 7.62 19.12
C TYR A 51 15.02 7.23 20.31
N LYS A 52 14.13 6.23 20.17
CA LYS A 52 13.17 5.86 21.23
C LYS A 52 13.38 4.45 21.75
N THR A 53 13.31 3.44 20.89
CA THR A 53 13.25 2.02 21.29
C THR A 53 13.35 1.10 20.08
N ASN A 54 13.72 -0.17 20.25
CA ASN A 54 13.65 -1.19 19.20
C ASN A 54 12.22 -1.71 18.94
N VAL A 55 11.20 -1.18 19.62
CA VAL A 55 9.79 -1.58 19.47
C VAL A 55 9.04 -0.53 18.66
N TYR A 56 8.34 -0.95 17.62
CA TYR A 56 7.49 -0.06 16.85
C TYR A 56 6.29 0.45 17.69
N PRO A 57 5.79 1.69 17.46
CA PRO A 57 4.72 2.27 18.28
C PRO A 57 3.49 1.38 18.36
N ASN A 58 2.89 1.30 19.56
CA ASN A 58 1.69 0.52 19.80
C ASN A 58 0.76 1.22 20.79
N VAL A 59 -0.17 2.02 20.25
CA VAL A 59 -1.24 2.69 20.99
C VAL A 59 -2.45 1.77 21.04
N LYS A 60 -2.51 0.95 22.10
CA LYS A 60 -3.63 0.03 22.38
C LYS A 60 -3.97 -0.90 21.20
N GLY A 61 -2.98 -1.26 20.39
CA GLY A 61 -3.13 -2.13 19.22
C GLY A 61 -3.87 -1.49 18.04
N ASN A 62 -4.06 -0.18 18.02
CA ASN A 62 -4.72 0.52 16.92
C ASN A 62 -3.69 1.03 15.91
N GLY A 63 -3.74 0.57 14.65
CA GLY A 63 -2.76 0.91 13.62
C GLY A 63 -2.69 2.42 13.36
N MET A 64 -3.83 3.06 13.14
CA MET A 64 -3.91 4.50 12.83
C MET A 64 -3.34 5.38 13.96
N LEU A 65 -3.77 5.17 15.20
CA LEU A 65 -3.29 5.94 16.35
C LEU A 65 -1.82 5.69 16.64
N SER A 66 -1.36 4.45 16.44
CA SER A 66 0.04 4.09 16.61
C SER A 66 0.93 4.73 15.57
N PHE A 67 0.48 4.77 14.31
CA PHE A 67 1.17 5.49 13.25
C PHE A 67 1.24 7.00 13.54
N GLY A 68 0.19 7.57 14.13
CA GLY A 68 0.17 8.96 14.59
C GLY A 68 1.22 9.31 15.66
N GLN A 69 1.78 8.34 16.39
CA GLN A 69 2.86 8.57 17.36
C GLN A 69 4.23 8.82 16.72
N LEU A 70 4.39 8.46 15.45
CA LEU A 70 5.67 8.54 14.75
C LEU A 70 6.13 9.99 14.54
N GLY A 71 5.24 10.98 14.65
CA GLY A 71 5.65 12.38 14.79
C GLY A 71 4.51 13.37 14.56
N GLU A 72 4.74 14.62 14.96
CA GLU A 72 3.88 15.74 14.63
C GLU A 72 4.00 16.09 13.15
N SER A 73 3.25 15.41 12.30
CA SER A 73 3.03 15.97 10.98
C SER A 73 1.63 15.66 10.48
N ARG A 74 0.87 16.73 10.25
CA ARG A 74 -0.27 16.72 9.31
C ARG A 74 0.08 16.07 7.96
N LYS A 75 1.37 15.89 7.65
CA LYS A 75 1.87 15.17 6.48
C LYS A 75 1.65 13.67 6.58
N LEU A 76 1.72 13.04 7.76
CA LEU A 76 1.52 11.59 7.95
C LEU A 76 0.04 11.19 8.00
N GLU A 77 -0.86 12.11 8.31
CA GLU A 77 -2.32 11.87 8.28
C GLU A 77 -2.80 11.40 6.90
N ASN A 78 -2.19 11.90 5.83
CA ASN A 78 -2.50 11.42 4.48
C ASN A 78 -1.99 9.99 4.22
N TYR A 79 -0.94 9.55 4.91
CA TYR A 79 -0.38 8.21 4.75
C TYR A 79 -1.24 7.14 5.45
N THR A 80 -1.91 7.47 6.56
CA THR A 80 -2.77 6.49 7.24
C THR A 80 -3.98 6.08 6.39
N ASN A 81 -4.35 6.87 5.38
CA ASN A 81 -5.38 6.52 4.40
C ASN A 81 -4.90 5.50 3.36
N ASP A 82 -3.64 5.57 2.97
CA ASP A 82 -3.07 4.72 1.91
C ASP A 82 -2.37 3.47 2.48
N TYR A 83 -1.89 3.53 3.72
CA TYR A 83 -1.10 2.48 4.36
C TYR A 83 -1.84 1.85 5.54
N GLY A 84 -1.70 0.54 5.68
CA GLY A 84 -1.98 -0.19 6.91
C GLY A 84 -0.69 -0.38 7.68
N TYR A 85 -0.76 -0.30 9.01
CA TYR A 85 0.38 -0.46 9.91
C TYR A 85 0.02 -1.42 11.04
N VAL A 86 0.86 -2.43 11.26
CA VAL A 86 0.70 -3.49 12.24
C VAL A 86 1.57 -3.19 13.46
N PRO A 87 1.01 -2.66 14.57
CA PRO A 87 1.80 -2.28 15.73
C PRO A 87 2.25 -3.49 16.57
N GLY A 88 3.29 -3.27 17.40
CA GLY A 88 3.74 -4.25 18.39
C GLY A 88 4.87 -5.18 17.93
N LEU A 89 5.34 -5.03 16.69
CA LEU A 89 6.56 -5.65 16.18
C LEU A 89 7.81 -4.89 16.62
N ARG A 90 8.98 -5.52 16.45
CA ARG A 90 10.32 -4.97 16.71
C ARG A 90 11.16 -5.05 15.44
N ALA A 91 12.18 -4.21 15.32
CA ALA A 91 13.02 -4.20 14.13
C ALA A 91 13.85 -5.48 13.93
N ASP A 92 14.06 -6.25 15.00
CA ASP A 92 14.76 -7.54 15.02
C ASP A 92 13.82 -8.76 14.94
N ASP A 93 12.51 -8.55 14.81
CA ASP A 93 11.57 -9.65 14.53
C ASP A 93 11.80 -10.20 13.10
N PRO A 94 11.38 -11.45 12.78
CA PRO A 94 11.61 -12.04 11.46
C PRO A 94 11.13 -11.17 10.30
N ASN A 95 11.95 -11.00 9.26
CA ASN A 95 11.66 -10.02 8.20
C ASN A 95 10.51 -10.43 7.25
N ASP A 96 10.07 -11.69 7.31
CA ASP A 96 8.94 -12.17 6.52
C ASP A 96 7.57 -11.87 7.15
N LEU A 97 7.56 -11.22 8.31
CA LEU A 97 6.37 -10.58 8.90
C LEU A 97 6.01 -9.28 8.16
N VAL A 98 4.88 -8.67 8.52
CA VAL A 98 4.36 -7.44 7.93
C VAL A 98 4.24 -6.38 8.99
N VAL A 99 5.02 -5.30 8.88
CA VAL A 99 4.88 -4.12 9.74
C VAL A 99 4.03 -3.04 9.07
N MET A 100 4.11 -2.90 7.76
CA MET A 100 3.36 -1.90 6.98
C MET A 100 3.01 -2.46 5.61
N TYR A 101 1.91 -2.01 5.02
CA TYR A 101 1.50 -2.39 3.66
C TYR A 101 0.64 -1.31 3.03
N LEU A 102 0.53 -1.28 1.70
CA LEU A 102 -0.48 -0.46 1.02
C LEU A 102 -1.86 -1.10 1.13
N LYS A 103 -2.88 -0.31 1.47
CA LYS A 103 -4.28 -0.77 1.57
C LYS A 103 -4.91 -1.17 0.23
N LYS A 104 -4.21 -0.94 -0.89
CA LYS A 104 -4.64 -1.30 -2.25
C LYS A 104 -3.45 -1.78 -3.07
N LYS A 105 -3.68 -2.77 -3.95
CA LYS A 105 -2.67 -3.21 -4.92
C LYS A 105 -2.24 -2.07 -5.86
N THR A 106 -0.95 -2.05 -6.20
CA THR A 106 -0.31 -1.02 -7.00
C THR A 106 0.42 -1.60 -8.21
N ARG A 107 0.49 -0.83 -9.30
CA ARG A 107 1.38 -1.12 -10.45
C ARG A 107 2.76 -0.47 -10.28
N ARG A 108 2.86 0.44 -9.31
CA ARG A 108 4.04 1.26 -9.08
C ARG A 108 4.92 0.55 -8.06
N THR A 109 6.21 0.67 -8.28
CA THR A 109 7.28 0.35 -7.33
C THR A 109 7.61 1.58 -6.49
N TRP A 110 7.34 2.76 -7.03
CA TRP A 110 7.74 4.05 -6.47
C TRP A 110 6.74 5.16 -6.84
N ASN A 111 6.53 6.12 -5.94
CA ASN A 111 5.74 7.32 -6.21
C ASN A 111 6.27 8.21 -7.36
N GLY A 112 7.49 7.97 -7.86
CA GLY A 112 8.04 8.62 -9.06
C GLY A 112 7.79 7.88 -10.39
N ASP A 113 7.19 6.69 -10.37
CA ASP A 113 7.00 5.88 -11.59
C ASP A 113 6.11 6.57 -12.64
N ARG A 114 6.65 6.66 -13.86
CA ARG A 114 6.00 7.11 -15.09
C ARG A 114 5.28 5.94 -15.79
N HIS A 115 4.59 6.21 -16.90
CA HIS A 115 3.77 5.20 -17.55
C HIS A 115 4.59 4.01 -18.11
N TYR A 116 5.85 4.23 -18.50
CA TYR A 116 6.72 3.23 -19.13
C TYR A 116 7.47 2.34 -18.14
N ASN A 117 7.51 2.69 -16.84
CA ASN A 117 8.16 1.90 -15.80
C ASN A 117 7.17 1.39 -14.74
N ARG A 118 5.88 1.31 -15.08
CA ARG A 118 4.83 0.67 -14.28
C ARG A 118 4.66 -0.79 -14.68
N HIS A 119 4.41 -1.64 -13.71
CA HIS A 119 4.14 -3.05 -13.97
C HIS A 119 2.75 -3.29 -14.56
N THR A 120 2.66 -4.28 -15.44
CA THR A 120 1.43 -4.73 -16.10
C THR A 120 0.45 -5.44 -15.17
N GLU A 121 0.90 -5.90 -14.00
CA GLU A 121 0.07 -6.49 -12.95
C GLU A 121 0.07 -5.62 -11.69
N LYS A 122 -1.09 -5.54 -11.02
CA LYS A 122 -1.22 -4.90 -9.71
C LYS A 122 -0.85 -5.92 -8.63
N MET A 123 0.09 -5.56 -7.75
CA MET A 123 0.54 -6.40 -6.64
C MET A 123 0.43 -5.65 -5.31
N TRP A 124 0.43 -6.38 -4.21
CA TRP A 124 0.52 -5.79 -2.88
C TRP A 124 1.93 -5.27 -2.65
N MET A 125 2.04 -4.16 -1.92
CA MET A 125 3.32 -3.64 -1.46
C MET A 125 3.39 -3.81 0.04
N VAL A 126 4.43 -4.50 0.50
CA VAL A 126 4.55 -4.99 1.88
C VAL A 126 5.93 -4.62 2.42
N PHE A 127 5.98 -4.23 3.68
CA PHE A 127 7.21 -3.88 4.38
C PHE A 127 7.37 -4.80 5.59
N GLY A 128 8.56 -5.37 5.73
CA GLY A 128 8.93 -6.21 6.87
C GLY A 128 9.50 -5.40 8.04
N PRO A 129 9.65 -6.02 9.22
CA PRO A 129 10.20 -5.37 10.41
C PRO A 129 11.59 -4.75 10.25
N ASP A 130 12.45 -5.26 9.36
CA ASP A 130 13.69 -4.58 9.01
C ASP A 130 13.46 -3.65 7.81
N MET A 131 12.94 -2.46 8.08
CA MET A 131 12.72 -1.43 7.06
C MET A 131 14.04 -0.88 6.46
N LYS A 132 15.20 -1.11 7.09
CA LYS A 132 16.50 -0.71 6.54
C LYS A 132 16.95 -1.69 5.46
N ARG A 133 16.66 -2.98 5.61
CA ARG A 133 16.79 -3.94 4.51
C ARG A 133 15.95 -3.53 3.32
N ALA A 134 14.72 -3.07 3.53
CA ALA A 134 13.91 -2.51 2.46
C ALA A 134 14.61 -1.34 1.72
N THR A 135 15.43 -0.52 2.38
CA THR A 135 16.18 0.56 1.68
C THR A 135 17.43 0.09 0.92
N HIS A 136 17.92 -1.12 1.16
CA HIS A 136 19.22 -1.61 0.66
C HIS A 136 19.16 -2.97 -0.05
N GLY A 137 18.01 -3.65 -0.07
CA GLY A 137 17.79 -4.93 -0.69
C GLY A 137 16.30 -5.19 -0.92
N ASP A 138 16.02 -5.82 -2.06
CA ASP A 138 14.72 -6.21 -2.62
C ASP A 138 14.02 -5.17 -3.53
N ASP A 139 13.70 -5.67 -4.73
CA ASP A 139 12.92 -5.23 -5.91
C ASP A 139 12.52 -3.76 -6.16
N LEU A 140 12.47 -2.85 -5.18
CA LEU A 140 11.86 -1.53 -5.32
C LEU A 140 12.77 -0.36 -4.89
N PRO A 141 12.80 0.77 -5.64
CA PRO A 141 13.63 1.94 -5.33
C PRO A 141 13.38 2.64 -3.97
N GLU A 142 12.24 2.38 -3.33
CA GLU A 142 11.89 2.91 -2.01
C GLU A 142 11.63 1.81 -0.97
N GLY A 143 12.04 0.58 -1.31
CA GLY A 143 11.89 -0.59 -0.47
C GLY A 143 10.51 -1.21 -0.44
N GLY A 144 10.43 -2.27 0.36
CA GLY A 144 9.29 -3.17 0.42
C GLY A 144 9.35 -4.22 -0.67
N THR A 145 8.45 -5.19 -0.60
CA THR A 145 8.34 -6.28 -1.56
C THR A 145 7.01 -6.21 -2.29
N ARG A 146 7.01 -6.69 -3.55
CA ARG A 146 5.78 -6.86 -4.34
C ARG A 146 5.28 -8.27 -4.18
N GLU A 147 4.07 -8.41 -3.66
CA GLU A 147 3.51 -9.71 -3.31
C GLU A 147 2.20 -9.99 -4.07
N THR A 148 1.96 -11.26 -4.37
CA THR A 148 0.65 -11.75 -4.82
C THR A 148 -0.38 -11.62 -3.68
N THR A 149 -1.68 -11.77 -3.99
CA THR A 149 -2.70 -11.79 -2.92
C THR A 149 -2.44 -12.94 -1.94
N GLU A 150 -2.11 -14.12 -2.44
CA GLU A 150 -1.87 -15.31 -1.64
C GLU A 150 -0.71 -15.08 -0.66
N GLU A 151 0.41 -14.57 -1.17
CA GLU A 151 1.60 -14.34 -0.36
C GLU A 151 1.38 -13.21 0.66
N PHE A 152 0.69 -12.14 0.28
CA PHE A 152 0.30 -11.08 1.22
C PHE A 152 -0.59 -11.62 2.36
N ARG A 153 -1.63 -12.41 2.03
CA ARG A 153 -2.50 -13.05 3.03
C ARG A 153 -1.68 -13.97 3.96
N ARG A 154 -0.78 -14.78 3.39
CA ARG A 154 0.09 -15.70 4.12
C ARG A 154 0.98 -14.96 5.11
N ARG A 155 1.68 -13.91 4.67
CA ARG A 155 2.57 -13.11 5.53
C ARG A 155 1.81 -12.36 6.62
N LEU A 156 0.65 -11.80 6.31
CA LEU A 156 -0.14 -11.07 7.29
C LEU A 156 -0.75 -12.03 8.34
N GLN A 157 -1.22 -13.21 7.93
CA GLN A 157 -1.63 -14.27 8.86
C GLN A 157 -0.47 -14.74 9.74
N LYS A 158 0.71 -15.00 9.16
CA LYS A 158 1.93 -15.33 9.92
C LYS A 158 2.24 -14.25 10.96
N THR A 159 2.01 -12.98 10.62
CA THR A 159 2.21 -11.87 11.55
C THR A 159 1.23 -11.94 12.72
N PHE A 160 -0.03 -12.29 12.49
CA PHE A 160 -1.02 -12.46 13.56
C PHE A 160 -0.65 -13.59 14.52
N ASP A 161 -0.23 -14.72 13.96
CA ASP A 161 0.20 -15.88 14.73
C ASP A 161 1.41 -15.52 15.58
N PHE A 162 2.41 -14.86 14.97
CA PHE A 162 3.61 -14.40 15.67
C PHE A 162 3.31 -13.46 16.84
N ILE A 163 2.48 -12.41 16.63
CA ILE A 163 2.17 -11.46 17.71
C ILE A 163 1.36 -12.11 18.84
N LYS A 164 0.52 -13.10 18.52
CA LYS A 164 -0.27 -13.87 19.49
C LYS A 164 0.61 -14.83 20.29
N GLU A 165 1.42 -15.64 19.63
CA GLU A 165 2.33 -16.62 20.25
C GLU A 165 3.35 -15.93 21.17
N ASN A 166 3.82 -14.75 20.78
CA ASN A 166 4.74 -13.95 21.58
C ASN A 166 4.03 -13.02 22.60
N ASN A 167 2.70 -13.16 22.77
CA ASN A 167 1.88 -12.36 23.69
C ASN A 167 2.18 -10.86 23.64
N ARG A 168 2.24 -10.29 22.43
CA ARG A 168 2.56 -8.87 22.25
C ARG A 168 1.44 -8.00 22.83
N PRO A 169 1.76 -6.83 23.43
CA PRO A 169 0.73 -5.96 24.01
C PRO A 169 -0.39 -5.65 23.02
N TYR A 170 -1.64 -5.76 23.47
CA TYR A 170 -2.84 -5.46 22.69
C TYR A 170 -2.99 -6.29 21.40
N TRP A 171 -2.36 -7.46 21.29
CA TRP A 171 -2.42 -8.29 20.09
C TRP A 171 -3.84 -8.59 19.63
N GLN A 172 -4.83 -8.70 20.52
CA GLN A 172 -6.23 -8.94 20.17
C GLN A 172 -6.79 -7.84 19.28
N ASN A 173 -6.45 -6.58 19.57
CA ASN A 173 -6.91 -5.43 18.80
C ASN A 173 -6.22 -5.38 17.43
N VAL A 174 -4.92 -5.67 17.40
CA VAL A 174 -4.13 -5.74 16.16
C VAL A 174 -4.69 -6.81 15.22
N VAL A 175 -4.86 -8.03 15.75
CA VAL A 175 -5.40 -9.15 14.97
C VAL A 175 -6.80 -8.81 14.47
N LYS A 176 -7.68 -8.24 15.32
CA LYS A 176 -9.03 -7.85 14.91
C LYS A 176 -9.01 -6.84 13.76
N GLU A 177 -8.31 -5.72 13.92
CA GLU A 177 -8.24 -4.65 12.92
C GLU A 177 -7.76 -5.17 11.56
N HIS A 178 -6.69 -5.95 11.55
CA HIS A 178 -6.11 -6.43 10.30
C HIS A 178 -6.81 -7.66 9.71
N THR A 179 -7.51 -8.45 10.53
CA THR A 179 -8.42 -9.50 10.03
C THR A 179 -9.63 -8.89 9.34
N GLU A 180 -10.22 -7.82 9.89
CA GLU A 180 -11.28 -7.05 9.23
C GLU A 180 -10.82 -6.53 7.86
N PHE A 181 -9.59 -6.01 7.79
CA PHE A 181 -8.99 -5.62 6.50
C PHE A 181 -8.79 -6.80 5.55
N LEU A 182 -8.21 -7.92 5.99
CA LEU A 182 -8.00 -9.11 5.14
C LEU A 182 -9.30 -9.68 4.59
N ASN A 183 -10.37 -9.66 5.40
CA ASN A 183 -11.69 -10.13 4.99
C ASN A 183 -12.36 -9.16 4.00
N SER A 184 -11.95 -7.89 3.96
CA SER A 184 -12.45 -6.91 2.98
C SER A 184 -11.80 -7.02 1.59
N ILE A 185 -10.73 -7.80 1.46
CA ILE A 185 -10.07 -8.02 0.17
C ILE A 185 -10.94 -9.01 -0.63
N GLU A 186 -11.68 -8.49 -1.61
CA GLU A 186 -12.36 -9.30 -2.63
C GLU A 186 -11.34 -10.15 -3.41
N GLU A 187 -11.73 -11.39 -3.75
CA GLU A 187 -10.91 -12.32 -4.56
C GLU A 187 -10.71 -11.83 -6.01
#